data_AF-A0A645GIB2-F1
#
_entry.id   AF-A0A645GIB2-F1
#
_cell.length_a   1.000
_cell.length_b   1.000
_cell.length_c   1.000
_cell.angle_alpha   90.00
_cell.angle_beta   90.00
_cell.angle_gamma   90.00
#
_symmetry.space_group_name_H-M   'P 1'
#
loop_
_entity.id
_entity.type
_entity.pdbx_description
1 polymer ?
#
loop_
_entity_poly.entity_id
_entity_poly.type
_entity_poly.pdbx_seq_one_letter_code
_entity_poly.pdbx_strand_id
1 'polypeptide(L)' 'MIYMVNIGMLGSFTTFSTFAYETFRLLEDGKNVSFFLNIVLNVILCLLGVSIAYLALRL' A
#
# COMPACT_ATOMS: atom_id res chain seq x y z
N MET A 1 16.43 -11.08 14.76
CA MET A 1 16.56 -10.90 13.30
C MET A 1 15.21 -10.59 12.64
N ILE A 2 14.17 -11.39 12.88
CA ILE A 2 12.85 -11.28 12.23
C ILE A 2 12.23 -9.87 12.37
N TYR A 3 12.27 -9.27 13.57
CA TYR A 3 11.75 -7.93 13.83
C TYR A 3 12.46 -6.82 13.04
N MET A 4 13.76 -6.94 12.78
CA MET A 4 14.52 -5.93 12.06
C MET A 4 14.15 -5.90 10.57
N VAL A 5 13.83 -7.06 10.01
CA VAL A 5 13.38 -7.17 8.61
C VAL A 5 11.93 -6.72 8.47
N ASN A 6 11.03 -7.18 9.35
CA ASN A 6 9.59 -6.92 9.23
C ASN A 6 9.20 -5.50 9.67
N ILE A 7 9.75 -5.02 10.79
CA ILE A 7 9.41 -3.71 11.37
C ILE A 7 10.38 -2.63 10.88
N GLY A 8 11.66 -2.97 10.74
CA GLY A 8 12.69 -2.02 10.28
C GLY A 8 12.67 -1.82 8.76
N MET A 9 13.14 -2.81 8.00
CA MET A 9 13.25 -2.68 6.53
C MET A 9 11.88 -2.56 5.86
N LEU A 10 11.01 -3.57 5.99
CA LEU A 10 9.69 -3.59 5.36
C LEU A 10 8.81 -2.41 5.84
N GLY A 11 8.83 -2.12 7.14
CA GLY A 11 8.10 -0.99 7.71
C GLY A 11 8.56 0.37 7.20
N SER A 12 9.86 0.57 6.95
CA SER A 12 10.36 1.82 6.34
C SER A 12 10.11 1.91 4.83
N PHE A 13 10.01 0.77 4.15
CA PHE A 13 9.76 0.69 2.72
C PHE A 13 8.29 0.95 2.37
N THR A 14 7.35 0.60 3.25
CA THR A 14 5.92 0.86 3.08
C THR A 14 5.47 2.07 3.91
N THR A 15 5.12 3.19 3.27
CA THR A 15 4.63 4.39 3.95
C THR A 15 3.10 4.51 3.85
N PHE A 16 2.39 4.15 4.93
CA PHE A 16 0.93 4.32 4.99
C PHE A 16 0.52 5.80 5.14
N SER A 17 1.38 6.64 5.73
CA SER A 17 1.07 8.05 5.98
C SER A 17 0.94 8.86 4.70
N THR A 18 1.82 8.62 3.71
CA THR A 18 1.76 9.30 2.40
C THR A 18 0.49 8.90 1.65
N PHE A 19 0.15 7.61 1.64
CA PHE A 19 -1.09 7.11 1.04
C PHE A 19 -2.35 7.76 1.67
N ALA A 20 -2.41 7.82 2.99
CA ALA A 20 -3.53 8.44 3.70
C ALA A 20 -3.63 9.95 3.39
N TYR A 21 -2.50 10.65 3.36
CA TYR A 21 -2.45 12.08 3.04
C TYR A 21 -2.97 12.37 1.62
N GLU A 22 -2.50 11.62 0.60
CA GLU A 22 -2.93 11.81 -0.78
C GLU A 22 -4.40 11.47 -0.99
N THR A 23 -4.87 10.42 -0.31
CA THR A 23 -6.27 10.02 -0.26
C THR A 23 -7.13 11.16 0.33
N PHE A 24 -6.80 11.66 1.51
CA PHE A 24 -7.54 12.77 2.11
C PHE A 24 -7.47 14.06 1.28
N ARG A 25 -6.33 14.35 0.66
CA ARG A 25 -6.19 15.51 -0.24
C ARG A 25 -7.11 15.41 -1.46
N LEU A 26 -7.31 14.22 -2.04
CA LEU A 26 -8.26 14.02 -3.14
C LEU A 26 -9.72 14.17 -2.71
N LEU A 27 -10.01 13.86 -1.43
CA LEU A 27 -11.31 14.11 -0.82
C LEU A 27 -11.57 15.61 -0.66
N GLU A 28 -10.58 16.37 -0.17
CA GLU A 28 -10.65 17.84 -0.04
C GLU A 28 -10.78 18.54 -1.40
N ASP A 29 -10.15 18.02 -2.46
CA ASP A 29 -10.24 18.54 -3.83
C ASP A 29 -11.61 18.25 -4.49
N GLY A 30 -12.53 17.55 -3.81
CA GLY A 30 -13.85 17.17 -4.31
C GLY A 30 -13.84 16.06 -5.37
N LYS A 31 -12.68 15.42 -5.60
CA LYS A 31 -12.51 14.36 -6.60
C LYS A 31 -12.82 12.97 -6.04
N ASN A 32 -14.10 12.74 -5.73
CA ASN A 32 -14.58 11.48 -5.15
C ASN A 32 -14.24 10.23 -5.97
N VAL A 33 -14.21 10.34 -7.30
CA VAL A 33 -13.84 9.21 -8.18
C VAL A 33 -12.36 8.87 -8.04
N SER A 34 -11.47 9.87 -8.12
CA SER A 34 -10.02 9.67 -7.96
C SER A 34 -9.63 9.25 -6.55
N PHE A 35 -10.37 9.71 -5.53
CA PHE A 35 -10.26 9.25 -4.14
C PHE A 35 -10.47 7.73 -4.04
N PHE A 36 -11.63 7.27 -4.52
CA PHE A 36 -11.98 5.84 -4.46
C PHE A 36 -11.02 5.00 -5.30
N LEU A 37 -10.63 5.51 -6.48
CA LEU A 37 -9.69 4.84 -7.35
C LEU A 37 -8.32 4.67 -6.67
N ASN A 38 -7.80 5.72 -6.02
CA ASN A 38 -6.49 5.64 -5.34
C ASN A 38 -6.47 4.62 -4.20
N ILE A 39 -7.56 4.56 -3.41
CA ILE A 39 -7.67 3.57 -2.33
C ILE A 39 -7.69 2.15 -2.91
N VAL A 40 -8.58 1.90 -3.88
CA VAL A 40 -8.78 0.57 -4.45
C VAL A 40 -7.51 0.11 -5.17
N LEU A 41 -6.88 0.97 -5.97
CA LEU A 41 -5.68 0.61 -6.72
C LEU A 41 -4.51 0.29 -5.78
N ASN A 42 -4.23 1.13 -4.77
CA ASN A 42 -3.15 0.86 -3.82
C ASN A 42 -3.36 -0.46 -3.06
N VAL A 43 -4.58 -0.72 -2.59
CA VAL A 43 -4.89 -1.97 -1.87
C VAL A 43 -4.75 -3.19 -2.78
N ILE A 44 -5.28 -3.13 -4.01
CA ILE A 44 -5.17 -4.23 -4.98
C ILE A 44 -3.72 -4.48 -5.37
N LEU A 45 -2.94 -3.44 -5.69
CA LEU A 45 -1.52 -3.61 -6.04
C LEU A 45 -0.72 -4.21 -4.88
N CYS A 46 -1.01 -3.79 -3.64
CA CYS A 46 -0.37 -4.36 -2.46
C CYS A 46 -0.70 -5.84 -2.30
N LEU A 47 -1.99 -6.22 -2.39
CA LEU A 47 -2.42 -7.61 -2.33
C LEU A 47 -1.80 -8.44 -3.46
N LEU A 48 -1.78 -7.93 -4.70
CA LEU A 48 -1.17 -8.62 -5.83
C LEU A 48 0.33 -8.83 -5.63
N GLY A 49 1.05 -7.81 -5.15
CA GLY A 49 2.48 -7.93 -4.84
C GLY A 49 2.77 -9.03 -3.83
N VAL A 50 2.01 -9.08 -2.73
CA VAL A 50 2.13 -10.14 -1.71
C VAL A 50 1.73 -11.50 -2.28
N SER A 51 0.67 -11.57 -3.09
CA SER A 51 0.20 -12.81 -3.72
C SER A 51 1.22 -13.39 -4.69
N ILE A 52 1.84 -12.55 -5.50
CA ILE A 52 2.92 -12.93 -6.43
C ILE A 52 4.14 -13.42 -5.66
N ALA A 53 4.55 -12.69 -4.61
CA ALA A 53 5.68 -13.10 -3.77
C ALA A 53 5.41 -14.46 -3.08
N TYR A 54 4.20 -14.67 -2.57
CA TYR A 54 3.78 -15.92 -1.97
C TYR A 54 3.78 -17.08 -2.98
N LEU A 55 3.26 -16.85 -4.19
CA LEU A 55 3.25 -17.86 -5.25
C LEU A 55 4.68 -18.21 -5.70
N ALA A 56 5.55 -17.21 -5.86
CA ALA A 56 6.95 -17.40 -6.26
C ALA A 56 7.78 -18.15 -5.22
N LEU A 57 7.50 -17.95 -3.93
CA LEU A 57 8.15 -18.69 -2.83
C LEU A 57 7.62 -20.12 -2.65
N ARG A 58 6.41 -20.39 -3.14
CA ARG A 58 5.77 -21.71 -3.05
C ARG A 58 6.15 -22.63 -4.22
N LEU A 59 6.61 -22.07 -5.33
CA LEU A 59 6.99 -22.76 -6.57
C LEU A 59 8.44 -23.23 -6.49
#